data_AF-A0A957FNZ9-F1
#
_entry.id   AF-A0A957FNZ9-F1
#
_cell.length_a   1.000
_cell.length_b   1.000
_cell.length_c   1.000
_cell.angle_alpha   90.00
_cell.angle_beta   90.00
_cell.angle_gamma   90.00
#
_symmetry.space_group_name_H-M   'P 1'
#
loop_
_entity.id
_entity.type
_entity.pdbx_description
1 polymer ?
#
loop_
_entity_poly.entity_id
_entity_poly.type
_entity_poly.pdbx_seq_one_letter_code
_entity_poly.pdbx_strand_id
1 'polypeptide(L)'
;MYNPKNLLNGFREYGLIWRAATIGMLSVVIGGFMERNQLVDRWWLLLAWGLSIFFMSIGRFWLRRIAYVLRQRGFLLSRALIVGANEEGRVLAEQLLHHRSAGLYVVGFADDQRRPGTHWAGVPVLGRVKYLPQFIRQHNVDELIVCTSACKREEMLTLFKTYGVVKGLNLRLSSGLFEIITTGLEVSEVAFVPLTRVNTVRLTGINRSAKLVLDYLVVLPFMLIGLPLFLVILLAVKLDSPGPIFHRRRVLGMNGKQFDAFKFRTMYVNGDEILAQYPELQAELAQNHKLKDDPRITRIGRFLRHYSLDELPQFWNVLRQEMSLIGPRMIAP
;
A
#
# COMPACT_ATOMS: atom_id res chain seq x y z
N MET A 1 -15.94 5.43 -18.70
CA MET A 1 -16.10 5.82 -17.28
C MET A 1 -17.13 5.01 -16.50
N TYR A 2 -18.14 4.44 -17.14
CA TYR A 2 -19.30 3.81 -16.49
C TYR A 2 -19.24 2.28 -16.41
N ASN A 3 -18.05 1.68 -16.52
CA ASN A 3 -17.93 0.24 -16.33
C ASN A 3 -18.01 -0.06 -14.82
N PRO A 4 -18.98 -0.85 -14.32
CA PRO A 4 -19.13 -1.19 -12.90
C PRO A 4 -17.88 -1.82 -12.29
N LYS A 5 -17.04 -2.50 -13.10
CA LYS A 5 -15.76 -3.07 -12.67
C LYS A 5 -14.70 -2.01 -12.35
N ASN A 6 -14.81 -0.80 -12.92
CA ASN A 6 -13.86 0.30 -12.70
C ASN A 6 -14.33 1.30 -11.64
N LEU A 7 -15.62 1.30 -11.31
CA LEU A 7 -16.26 2.21 -10.34
C LEU A 7 -15.78 2.01 -8.89
N LEU A 8 -15.05 0.93 -8.60
CA LEU A 8 -14.69 0.53 -7.24
C LEU A 8 -13.21 0.14 -7.07
N ASN A 9 -12.37 0.35 -8.09
CA ASN A 9 -10.94 -0.02 -8.11
C ASN A 9 -10.00 1.08 -7.55
N GLY A 10 -10.44 1.84 -6.54
CA GLY A 10 -9.57 2.73 -5.78
C GLY A 10 -9.16 4.03 -6.49
N PHE A 11 -7.85 4.32 -6.52
CA PHE A 11 -7.30 5.62 -6.95
C PHE A 11 -7.28 5.84 -8.47
N ARG A 12 -7.30 4.77 -9.27
CA ARG A 12 -7.29 4.86 -10.75
C ARG A 12 -8.51 5.61 -11.31
N GLU A 13 -9.63 5.58 -10.59
CA GLU A 13 -10.86 6.27 -10.96
C GLU A 13 -10.71 7.79 -10.94
N TYR A 14 -10.06 8.35 -9.91
CA TYR A 14 -9.83 9.80 -9.82
C TYR A 14 -8.91 10.32 -10.93
N GLY A 15 -7.93 9.51 -11.33
CA GLY A 15 -7.10 9.83 -12.51
C GLY A 15 -7.89 9.87 -13.82
N LEU A 16 -8.90 9.00 -13.97
CA LEU A 16 -9.82 9.04 -15.12
C LEU A 16 -10.73 10.27 -15.07
N ILE A 17 -11.26 10.63 -13.89
CA ILE A 17 -12.07 11.84 -13.69
C ILE A 17 -11.27 13.07 -14.11
N TRP A 18 -10.04 13.18 -13.61
CA TRP A 18 -9.15 14.28 -13.97
C TRP A 18 -8.89 14.33 -15.48
N ARG A 19 -8.56 13.20 -16.11
CA ARG A 19 -8.35 13.15 -17.56
C ARG A 19 -9.58 13.57 -18.36
N ALA A 20 -10.77 13.08 -18.04
CA ALA A 20 -11.96 13.45 -18.80
C ALA A 20 -12.41 14.89 -18.54
N ALA A 21 -12.30 15.38 -17.31
CA ALA A 21 -12.57 16.77 -16.99
C ALA A 21 -11.61 17.70 -17.75
N THR A 22 -10.32 17.35 -17.81
CA THR A 22 -9.33 18.11 -18.58
C THR A 22 -9.58 18.03 -20.09
N ILE A 23 -9.88 16.85 -20.66
CA ILE A 23 -10.20 16.72 -22.09
C ILE A 23 -11.47 17.48 -22.44
N GLY A 24 -12.54 17.33 -21.67
CA GLY A 24 -13.79 18.06 -21.89
C GLY A 24 -13.59 19.57 -21.79
N MET A 25 -12.79 20.02 -20.83
CA MET A 25 -12.44 21.43 -20.69
C MET A 25 -11.63 21.95 -21.88
N LEU A 26 -10.64 21.18 -22.34
CA LEU A 26 -9.88 21.53 -23.54
C LEU A 26 -10.77 21.60 -24.78
N SER A 27 -11.74 20.70 -24.93
CA SER A 27 -12.72 20.76 -26.02
C SER A 27 -13.58 22.03 -25.97
N VAL A 28 -14.03 22.44 -24.78
CA VAL A 28 -14.77 23.71 -24.60
C VAL A 28 -13.91 24.90 -24.96
N VAL A 29 -12.65 24.91 -24.52
CA VAL A 29 -11.69 25.98 -24.86
C VAL A 29 -11.48 26.05 -26.38
N ILE A 30 -11.21 24.92 -27.04
CA ILE A 30 -11.00 24.86 -28.50
C ILE A 30 -12.24 25.33 -29.25
N GLY A 31 -13.44 24.87 -28.85
CA GLY A 31 -14.71 25.30 -29.46
C GLY A 31 -14.94 26.80 -29.30
N GLY A 32 -14.66 27.34 -28.11
CA GLY A 32 -14.75 28.78 -27.84
C GLY A 32 -13.77 29.62 -28.66
N PHE A 33 -12.61 29.08 -29.04
CA PHE A 33 -11.67 29.76 -29.95
C PHE A 33 -12.14 29.76 -31.41
N MET A 34 -12.99 28.82 -31.83
CA MET A 34 -13.54 28.80 -33.20
C MET A 34 -14.65 29.84 -33.37
N GLU A 35 -15.40 30.15 -32.32
CA GLU A 35 -16.36 31.25 -32.29
C GLU A 35 -15.68 32.55 -31.89
N ARG A 36 -15.20 33.31 -32.88
CA ARG A 36 -14.39 34.55 -32.72
C ARG A 36 -15.06 35.69 -31.93
N ASN A 37 -16.31 35.52 -31.47
CA ASN A 37 -17.13 36.56 -30.85
C ASN A 37 -17.54 36.29 -29.40
N GLN A 38 -17.09 35.19 -28.77
CA GLN A 38 -17.33 34.92 -27.35
C GLN A 38 -16.06 35.17 -26.52
N LEU A 39 -16.03 36.29 -25.80
CA LEU A 39 -15.04 36.53 -24.75
C LEU A 39 -15.44 35.74 -23.50
N VAL A 40 -15.16 34.43 -23.50
CA VAL A 40 -15.37 33.63 -22.29
C VAL A 40 -14.29 33.98 -21.27
N ASP A 41 -14.71 34.43 -20.09
CA ASP A 41 -13.79 34.75 -19.01
C ASP A 41 -12.92 33.55 -18.62
N ARG A 42 -11.60 33.73 -18.67
CA ARG A 42 -10.63 32.68 -18.33
C ARG A 42 -10.79 32.18 -16.89
N TRP A 43 -11.21 33.07 -16.00
CA TRP A 43 -11.47 32.72 -14.61
C TRP A 43 -12.69 31.81 -14.48
N TRP A 44 -13.73 32.05 -15.27
CA TRP A 44 -14.90 31.19 -15.33
C TRP A 44 -14.54 29.79 -15.80
N LEU A 45 -13.69 29.70 -16.83
CA LEU A 45 -13.18 28.44 -17.35
C LEU A 45 -12.41 27.64 -16.27
N LEU A 46 -11.47 28.29 -15.57
CA LEU A 46 -10.71 27.65 -14.49
C LEU A 46 -11.59 27.21 -13.32
N LEU A 47 -12.55 28.05 -12.93
CA LEU A 47 -13.47 27.77 -11.84
C LEU A 47 -14.42 26.62 -12.20
N ALA A 48 -14.97 26.60 -13.42
CA ALA A 48 -15.78 25.51 -13.93
C ALA A 48 -15.01 24.19 -13.98
N TRP A 49 -13.75 24.20 -14.45
CA TRP A 49 -12.88 23.03 -14.45
C TRP A 49 -12.65 22.50 -13.03
N GLY A 50 -12.26 23.37 -12.09
CA GLY A 50 -12.03 23.00 -10.70
C GLY A 50 -13.28 22.43 -10.01
N LEU A 51 -14.42 23.12 -10.16
CA LEU A 51 -15.71 22.66 -9.61
C LEU A 51 -16.15 21.33 -10.23
N SER A 52 -15.95 21.11 -11.53
CA SER A 52 -16.29 19.85 -12.17
C SER A 52 -15.52 18.67 -11.56
N ILE A 53 -14.20 18.82 -11.36
CA ILE A 53 -13.37 17.80 -10.71
C ILE A 53 -13.83 17.57 -9.28
N PHE A 54 -14.09 18.65 -8.54
CA PHE A 54 -14.51 18.59 -7.14
C PHE A 54 -15.85 17.85 -6.98
N PHE A 55 -16.90 18.27 -7.69
CA PHE A 55 -18.23 17.66 -7.61
C PHE A 55 -18.22 16.21 -8.13
N MET A 56 -17.51 15.92 -9.22
CA MET A 56 -17.38 14.54 -9.71
C MET A 56 -16.64 13.65 -8.69
N SER A 57 -15.59 14.16 -8.05
CA SER A 57 -14.83 13.41 -7.04
C SER A 57 -15.66 13.14 -5.79
N ILE A 58 -16.42 14.13 -5.31
CA ILE A 58 -17.34 14.00 -4.17
C ILE A 58 -18.48 13.05 -4.50
N GLY A 59 -19.13 13.22 -5.65
CA GLY A 59 -20.21 12.34 -6.10
C GLY A 59 -19.76 10.88 -6.16
N ARG A 60 -18.56 10.61 -6.70
CA ARG A 60 -17.98 9.27 -6.73
C ARG A 60 -17.58 8.75 -5.35
N PHE A 61 -17.06 9.60 -4.48
CA PHE A 61 -16.79 9.23 -3.09
C PHE A 61 -18.06 8.75 -2.38
N TRP A 62 -19.16 9.50 -2.50
CA TRP A 62 -20.45 9.11 -1.90
C TRP A 62 -21.04 7.86 -2.54
N LEU A 63 -21.04 7.76 -3.88
CA LEU A 63 -21.49 6.55 -4.58
C LEU A 63 -20.71 5.31 -4.11
N ARG A 64 -19.40 5.43 -3.92
CA ARG A 64 -18.56 4.35 -3.39
C ARG A 64 -18.92 4.00 -1.95
N ARG A 65 -19.14 5.00 -1.08
CA ARG A 65 -19.58 4.75 0.31
C ARG A 65 -20.93 4.05 0.35
N ILE A 66 -21.89 4.48 -0.46
CA ILE A 66 -23.21 3.85 -0.58
C ILE A 66 -23.05 2.41 -1.10
N ALA A 67 -22.27 2.19 -2.15
CA ALA A 67 -22.01 0.85 -2.67
C ALA A 67 -21.37 -0.09 -1.63
N TYR A 68 -20.43 0.41 -0.82
CA TYR A 68 -19.84 -0.38 0.27
C TYR A 68 -20.85 -0.73 1.36
N VAL A 69 -21.69 0.22 1.77
CA VAL A 69 -22.75 -0.04 2.75
C VAL A 69 -23.77 -1.04 2.21
N LEU A 70 -24.17 -0.90 0.94
CA LEU A 70 -25.06 -1.84 0.27
C LEU A 70 -24.46 -3.25 0.18
N ARG A 71 -23.16 -3.36 -0.12
CA ARG A 71 -22.43 -4.64 -0.13
C ARG A 71 -22.36 -5.30 1.24
N GLN A 72 -22.14 -4.52 2.31
CA GLN A 72 -22.18 -5.06 3.67
C GLN A 72 -23.57 -5.60 4.03
N ARG A 73 -24.63 -5.00 3.49
CA ARG A 73 -26.02 -5.44 3.63
C ARG A 73 -26.42 -6.57 2.67
N GLY A 74 -25.50 -7.10 1.85
CA GLY A 74 -25.74 -8.23 0.96
C GLY A 74 -26.17 -7.88 -0.47
N PHE A 75 -26.29 -6.59 -0.81
CA PHE A 75 -26.66 -6.14 -2.15
C PHE A 75 -25.42 -5.89 -3.03
N LEU A 76 -25.55 -5.93 -4.35
CA LEU A 76 -24.43 -5.74 -5.31
C LEU A 76 -23.29 -6.76 -5.14
N LEU A 77 -23.64 -7.99 -4.74
CA LEU A 77 -22.74 -9.12 -4.67
C LEU A 77 -22.91 -10.00 -5.91
N SER A 78 -21.83 -10.24 -6.64
CA SER A 78 -21.77 -11.24 -7.69
C SER A 78 -21.48 -12.60 -7.07
N ARG A 79 -22.27 -13.62 -7.44
CA ARG A 79 -22.16 -14.95 -6.85
C ARG A 79 -21.00 -15.68 -7.52
N ALA A 80 -19.99 -16.02 -6.72
CA ALA A 80 -18.75 -16.61 -7.18
C ALA A 80 -18.69 -18.11 -6.86
N LEU A 81 -18.30 -18.92 -7.84
CA LEU A 81 -18.02 -20.34 -7.68
C LEU A 81 -16.53 -20.58 -7.91
N ILE A 82 -15.85 -21.29 -7.01
CA ILE A 82 -14.42 -21.58 -7.12
C ILE A 82 -14.22 -23.00 -7.64
N VAL A 83 -13.45 -23.18 -8.71
CA VAL A 83 -13.05 -24.48 -9.25
C VAL A 83 -11.67 -24.83 -8.72
N GLY A 84 -11.58 -25.92 -7.97
CA GLY A 84 -10.38 -26.36 -7.27
C GLY A 84 -10.43 -26.08 -5.77
N ALA A 85 -10.68 -27.11 -4.96
CA ALA A 85 -10.68 -27.07 -3.50
C ALA A 85 -9.31 -27.50 -2.94
N ASN A 86 -8.25 -26.88 -3.41
CA ASN A 86 -6.89 -27.07 -2.90
C ASN A 86 -6.48 -25.93 -1.96
N GLU A 87 -5.20 -25.85 -1.58
CA GLU A 87 -4.70 -24.77 -0.72
C GLU A 87 -4.84 -23.39 -1.37
N GLU A 88 -4.59 -23.26 -2.68
CA GLU A 88 -4.82 -22.01 -3.42
C GLU A 88 -6.30 -21.58 -3.32
N GLY A 89 -7.23 -22.50 -3.54
CA GLY A 89 -8.66 -22.26 -3.39
C GLY A 89 -9.06 -21.90 -1.96
N ARG A 90 -8.44 -22.53 -0.95
CA ARG A 90 -8.67 -22.24 0.48
C ARG A 90 -8.32 -20.79 0.81
N VAL A 91 -7.10 -20.38 0.45
CA VAL A 91 -6.59 -19.02 0.70
C VAL A 91 -7.43 -17.99 -0.03
N LEU A 92 -7.82 -18.27 -1.28
CA LEU A 92 -8.67 -17.38 -2.07
C LEU A 92 -10.06 -17.22 -1.44
N ALA A 93 -10.69 -18.31 -0.99
CA ALA A 93 -11.98 -18.23 -0.32
C ALA A 93 -11.91 -17.48 1.01
N GLU A 94 -10.88 -17.75 1.84
CA GLU A 94 -10.67 -17.03 3.10
C GLU A 94 -10.53 -15.53 2.87
N GLN A 95 -9.71 -15.10 1.90
CA GLN A 95 -9.55 -13.68 1.57
C GLN A 95 -10.83 -13.04 1.06
N LEU A 96 -11.57 -13.72 0.18
CA LEU A 96 -12.84 -13.21 -0.36
C LEU A 96 -13.94 -13.13 0.71
N LEU A 97 -13.97 -14.07 1.66
CA LEU A 97 -14.92 -14.06 2.78
C LEU A 97 -14.63 -12.93 3.77
N HIS A 98 -13.35 -12.68 4.07
CA HIS A 98 -12.93 -11.60 4.97
C HIS A 98 -13.15 -10.22 4.34
N HIS A 99 -13.01 -10.09 3.01
CA HIS A 99 -13.17 -8.82 2.30
C HIS A 99 -14.48 -8.74 1.50
N ARG A 100 -15.62 -8.67 2.20
CA ARG A 100 -16.95 -8.45 1.57
C ARG A 100 -17.05 -7.17 0.73
N SER A 101 -16.11 -6.22 0.90
CA SER A 101 -15.99 -5.03 0.05
C SER A 101 -15.66 -5.35 -1.41
N ALA A 102 -15.11 -6.53 -1.70
CA ALA A 102 -14.80 -6.99 -3.06
C ALA A 102 -16.07 -7.15 -3.94
N GLY A 103 -17.25 -7.30 -3.33
CA GLY A 103 -18.50 -7.48 -4.06
C GLY A 103 -18.70 -8.89 -4.60
N LEU A 104 -17.99 -9.88 -4.03
CA LEU A 104 -18.12 -11.29 -4.38
C LEU A 104 -18.73 -12.05 -3.21
N TYR A 105 -19.66 -12.95 -3.50
CA TYR A 105 -20.20 -13.90 -2.53
C TYR A 105 -19.82 -15.31 -2.96
N VAL A 106 -18.91 -15.95 -2.22
CA VAL A 106 -18.46 -17.31 -2.54
C VAL A 106 -19.59 -18.28 -2.20
N VAL A 107 -20.19 -18.87 -3.22
CA VAL A 107 -21.29 -19.84 -3.09
C VAL A 107 -20.77 -21.20 -2.66
N GLY A 108 -19.63 -21.62 -3.21
CA GLY A 108 -19.21 -23.00 -3.16
C GLY A 108 -17.86 -23.26 -3.81
N PHE A 109 -17.36 -24.48 -3.60
CA PHE A 109 -16.28 -25.06 -4.38
C PHE A 109 -16.81 -26.14 -5.33
N ALA A 110 -16.20 -26.26 -6.51
CA ALA A 110 -16.33 -27.41 -7.40
C ALA A 110 -14.95 -28.10 -7.50
N ASP A 111 -14.87 -29.37 -7.12
CA ASP A 111 -13.63 -30.12 -7.07
C ASP A 111 -13.88 -31.61 -7.32
N ASP A 112 -12.99 -32.25 -8.09
CA ASP A 112 -13.12 -33.66 -8.46
C ASP A 112 -12.53 -34.62 -7.42
N GLN A 113 -11.58 -34.15 -6.61
CA GLN A 113 -10.87 -34.96 -5.63
C GLN A 113 -11.60 -35.00 -4.28
N ARG A 114 -12.34 -33.95 -3.94
CA ARG A 114 -13.10 -33.87 -2.69
C ARG A 114 -14.52 -34.39 -2.79
N ARG A 115 -15.02 -34.93 -1.67
CA ARG A 115 -16.39 -35.41 -1.57
C ARG A 115 -17.38 -34.22 -1.50
N PRO A 116 -18.49 -34.26 -2.25
CA PRO A 116 -19.57 -33.27 -2.14
C PRO A 116 -20.09 -33.17 -0.69
N GLY A 117 -20.44 -31.96 -0.26
CA GLY A 117 -20.95 -31.67 1.08
C GLY A 117 -19.88 -31.47 2.16
N THR A 118 -18.60 -31.71 1.84
CA THR A 118 -17.49 -31.31 2.74
C THR A 118 -17.38 -29.79 2.77
N HIS A 119 -16.99 -29.24 3.93
CA HIS A 119 -16.71 -27.81 4.06
C HIS A 119 -15.21 -27.58 3.90
N TRP A 120 -14.84 -26.57 3.12
CA TRP A 120 -13.46 -26.15 2.89
C TRP A 120 -13.39 -24.62 3.00
N ALA A 121 -12.48 -24.06 3.80
CA ALA A 121 -12.45 -22.62 4.13
C ALA A 121 -13.80 -22.06 4.64
N GLY A 122 -14.63 -22.90 5.29
CA GLY A 122 -15.97 -22.50 5.76
C GLY A 122 -17.04 -22.42 4.65
N VAL A 123 -16.74 -22.90 3.44
CA VAL A 123 -17.65 -22.92 2.28
C VAL A 123 -17.90 -24.37 1.84
N PRO A 124 -19.12 -24.75 1.42
CA PRO A 124 -19.41 -26.12 0.97
C PRO A 124 -18.78 -26.44 -0.39
N VAL A 125 -18.29 -27.67 -0.54
CA VAL A 125 -17.95 -28.27 -1.83
C VAL A 125 -19.25 -28.79 -2.46
N LEU A 126 -19.72 -28.13 -3.51
CA LEU A 126 -20.98 -28.46 -4.19
C LEU A 126 -20.90 -29.78 -4.95
N GLY A 127 -19.72 -30.11 -5.47
CA GLY A 127 -19.44 -31.39 -6.11
C GLY A 127 -18.39 -31.29 -7.21
N ARG A 128 -18.47 -32.22 -8.17
CA ARG A 128 -17.47 -32.39 -9.23
C ARG A 128 -17.58 -31.33 -10.32
N VAL A 129 -16.46 -31.03 -10.98
CA VAL A 129 -16.34 -30.04 -12.06
C VAL A 129 -17.21 -30.42 -13.26
N LYS A 130 -17.47 -31.72 -13.48
CA LYS A 130 -18.40 -32.18 -14.52
C LYS A 130 -19.82 -31.62 -14.39
N TYR A 131 -20.28 -31.33 -13.17
CA TYR A 131 -21.63 -30.81 -12.89
C TYR A 131 -21.69 -29.28 -12.77
N LEU A 132 -20.62 -28.58 -13.16
CA LEU A 132 -20.56 -27.11 -13.14
C LEU A 132 -21.74 -26.41 -13.83
N PRO A 133 -22.27 -26.86 -14.99
CA PRO A 133 -23.44 -26.21 -15.62
C PRO A 133 -24.70 -26.25 -14.75
N GLN A 134 -24.83 -27.26 -13.90
CA GLN A 134 -25.96 -27.38 -12.97
C GLN A 134 -25.80 -26.39 -11.83
N PHE A 135 -24.61 -26.33 -11.22
CA PHE A 135 -24.33 -25.41 -10.13
C PHE A 135 -24.43 -23.94 -10.54
N ILE A 136 -23.95 -23.60 -11.74
CA ILE A 136 -24.04 -22.24 -12.29
C ILE A 136 -25.50 -21.79 -12.37
N ARG A 137 -26.40 -22.65 -12.88
CA ARG A 137 -27.82 -22.34 -13.01
C ARG A 137 -28.56 -22.36 -11.67
N GLN A 138 -28.35 -23.39 -10.87
CA GLN A 138 -29.06 -23.56 -9.60
C GLN A 138 -28.73 -22.46 -8.59
N HIS A 139 -27.49 -21.99 -8.58
CA HIS A 139 -27.04 -20.98 -7.64
C HIS A 139 -26.86 -19.59 -8.27
N ASN A 140 -27.33 -19.36 -9.50
CA ASN A 140 -27.19 -18.09 -10.24
C ASN A 140 -25.77 -17.51 -10.14
N VAL A 141 -24.78 -18.29 -10.55
CA VAL A 141 -23.37 -17.90 -10.47
C VAL A 141 -23.04 -16.92 -11.59
N ASP A 142 -22.49 -15.75 -11.22
CA ASP A 142 -22.07 -14.70 -12.15
C ASP A 142 -20.55 -14.70 -12.39
N GLU A 143 -19.79 -15.30 -11.48
CA GLU A 143 -18.33 -15.30 -11.47
C GLU A 143 -17.81 -16.73 -11.24
N LEU A 144 -16.97 -17.22 -12.14
CA LEU A 144 -16.32 -18.52 -12.05
C LEU A 144 -14.81 -18.31 -11.87
N ILE A 145 -14.27 -18.68 -10.72
CA ILE A 145 -12.86 -18.50 -10.38
C ILE A 145 -12.18 -19.86 -10.45
N VAL A 146 -11.24 -20.03 -11.37
CA VAL A 146 -10.51 -21.29 -11.58
C VAL A 146 -9.14 -21.21 -10.95
N CYS A 147 -8.86 -22.12 -10.01
CA CYS A 147 -7.57 -22.29 -9.37
C CYS A 147 -6.59 -22.96 -10.33
N THR A 148 -5.57 -22.23 -10.78
CA THR A 148 -4.62 -22.74 -11.78
C THR A 148 -3.78 -23.90 -11.28
N SER A 149 -3.52 -23.99 -9.97
CA SER A 149 -2.81 -25.14 -9.37
C SER A 149 -3.68 -26.39 -9.18
N ALA A 150 -5.01 -26.27 -9.31
CA ALA A 150 -5.93 -27.39 -9.16
C ALA A 150 -6.28 -28.08 -10.49
N CYS A 151 -6.16 -27.37 -11.62
CA CYS A 151 -6.57 -27.85 -12.92
C CYS A 151 -5.37 -28.14 -13.84
N LYS A 152 -5.47 -29.20 -14.64
CA LYS A 152 -4.50 -29.43 -15.73
C LYS A 152 -4.69 -28.39 -16.84
N ARG A 153 -3.65 -28.13 -17.65
CA ARG A 153 -3.71 -27.16 -18.76
C ARG A 153 -4.84 -27.44 -19.74
N GLU A 154 -5.08 -28.70 -20.07
CA GLU A 154 -6.17 -29.13 -20.96
C GLU A 154 -7.56 -28.83 -20.38
N GLU A 155 -7.73 -29.04 -19.08
CA GLU A 155 -8.96 -28.77 -18.34
C GLU A 155 -9.25 -27.27 -18.28
N MET A 156 -8.23 -26.45 -17.99
CA MET A 156 -8.36 -24.99 -18.03
C MET A 156 -8.77 -24.49 -19.42
N LEU A 157 -8.19 -25.03 -20.49
CA LEU A 157 -8.57 -24.67 -21.87
C LEU A 157 -10.02 -25.07 -22.17
N THR A 158 -10.46 -26.22 -21.66
CA THR A 158 -11.83 -26.70 -21.81
C THR A 158 -12.80 -25.76 -21.09
N LEU A 159 -12.51 -25.41 -19.83
CA LEU A 159 -13.29 -24.45 -19.07
C LEU A 159 -13.34 -23.07 -19.75
N PHE A 160 -12.23 -22.60 -20.32
CA PHE A 160 -12.18 -21.33 -21.04
C PHE A 160 -13.04 -21.35 -22.31
N LYS A 161 -12.96 -22.41 -23.11
CA LYS A 161 -13.77 -22.57 -24.33
C LYS A 161 -15.27 -22.66 -24.00
N THR A 162 -15.64 -23.39 -22.95
CA THR A 162 -17.04 -23.63 -22.60
C THR A 162 -17.68 -22.44 -21.88
N TYR A 163 -16.97 -21.80 -20.94
CA TYR A 163 -17.53 -20.78 -20.06
C TYR A 163 -17.02 -19.35 -20.32
N GLY A 164 -15.89 -19.19 -21.01
CA GLY A 164 -15.31 -17.87 -21.30
C GLY A 164 -16.16 -17.01 -22.25
N VAL A 165 -17.09 -17.63 -23.01
CA VAL A 165 -17.94 -16.96 -24.00
C VAL A 165 -19.39 -16.80 -23.50
N VAL A 166 -19.73 -17.39 -22.34
CA VAL A 166 -21.10 -17.38 -21.83
C VAL A 166 -21.46 -15.98 -21.33
N LYS A 167 -22.46 -15.36 -21.94
CA LYS A 167 -22.97 -14.05 -21.49
C LYS A 167 -23.52 -14.16 -20.07
N GLY A 168 -23.08 -13.27 -19.19
CA GLY A 168 -23.48 -13.23 -17.78
C GLY A 168 -22.57 -14.03 -16.84
N LEU A 169 -21.65 -14.84 -17.35
CA LEU A 169 -20.66 -15.55 -16.55
C LEU A 169 -19.26 -14.99 -16.82
N ASN A 170 -18.64 -14.42 -15.79
CA ASN A 170 -17.26 -13.95 -15.87
C ASN A 170 -16.31 -15.06 -15.41
N LEU A 171 -15.45 -15.53 -16.31
CA LEU A 171 -14.40 -16.49 -15.98
C LEU A 171 -13.13 -15.75 -15.54
N ARG A 172 -12.57 -16.11 -14.38
CA ARG A 172 -11.31 -15.60 -13.84
C ARG A 172 -10.36 -16.74 -13.54
N LEU A 173 -9.08 -16.53 -13.84
CA LEU A 173 -8.02 -17.45 -13.47
C LEU A 173 -7.23 -16.86 -12.32
N SER A 174 -6.97 -17.69 -11.31
CA SER A 174 -6.08 -17.35 -10.21
C SER A 174 -4.61 -17.43 -10.69
N SER A 175 -3.71 -16.63 -10.13
CA SER A 175 -2.32 -16.62 -10.60
C SER A 175 -1.43 -17.69 -9.99
N GLY A 176 -1.89 -18.49 -9.01
CA GLY A 176 -1.05 -19.43 -8.25
C GLY A 176 -0.06 -18.77 -7.29
N LEU A 177 0.13 -17.45 -7.36
CA LEU A 177 1.18 -16.71 -6.66
C LEU A 177 0.67 -15.95 -5.42
N PHE A 178 -0.34 -16.49 -4.72
CA PHE A 178 -1.00 -15.79 -3.61
C PHE A 178 -0.06 -15.46 -2.45
N GLU A 179 0.97 -16.28 -2.23
CA GLU A 179 2.01 -16.02 -1.21
C GLU A 179 2.84 -14.76 -1.49
N ILE A 180 2.91 -14.31 -2.76
CA ILE A 180 3.74 -13.19 -3.22
C ILE A 180 2.95 -11.86 -3.22
N ILE A 181 1.64 -11.88 -2.95
CA ILE A 181 0.75 -10.71 -3.13
C ILE A 181 1.07 -9.54 -2.17
N THR A 182 1.74 -9.78 -1.04
CA THR A 182 2.14 -8.71 -0.11
C THR A 182 2.96 -7.61 -0.80
N THR A 183 3.66 -7.92 -1.89
CA THR A 183 4.45 -6.95 -2.65
C THR A 183 3.71 -6.31 -3.82
N GLY A 184 2.51 -6.74 -4.22
CA GLY A 184 1.79 -6.25 -5.39
C GLY A 184 2.24 -6.91 -6.70
N LEU A 185 1.30 -7.50 -7.45
CA LEU A 185 1.56 -8.14 -8.75
C LEU A 185 0.97 -7.31 -9.89
N GLU A 186 1.73 -7.14 -10.96
CA GLU A 186 1.28 -6.51 -12.21
C GLU A 186 1.43 -7.50 -13.37
N VAL A 187 0.39 -7.64 -14.18
CA VAL A 187 0.44 -8.43 -15.42
C VAL A 187 0.82 -7.48 -16.55
N SER A 188 1.95 -7.74 -17.19
CA SER A 188 2.43 -6.97 -18.35
C SER A 188 2.58 -7.88 -19.56
N GLU A 189 2.19 -7.40 -20.73
CA GLU A 189 2.37 -8.11 -21.99
C GLU A 189 3.71 -7.71 -22.62
N VAL A 190 4.56 -8.70 -22.89
CA VAL A 190 5.82 -8.51 -23.62
C VAL A 190 5.79 -9.43 -24.83
N ALA A 191 5.83 -8.86 -26.03
CA ALA A 191 5.75 -9.62 -27.29
C ALA A 191 4.58 -10.62 -27.32
N PHE A 192 3.38 -10.18 -26.91
CA PHE A 192 2.16 -11.00 -26.84
C PHE A 192 2.16 -12.14 -25.82
N VAL A 193 3.20 -12.20 -24.97
CA VAL A 193 3.27 -13.14 -23.85
C VAL A 193 2.87 -12.41 -22.57
N PRO A 194 1.81 -12.85 -21.87
CA PRO A 194 1.44 -12.31 -20.58
C PRO A 194 2.47 -12.77 -19.54
N LEU A 195 3.26 -11.83 -19.03
CA LEU A 195 4.24 -12.06 -17.97
C LEU A 195 3.78 -11.39 -16.68
N THR A 196 3.89 -12.11 -15.56
CA THR A 196 3.62 -11.58 -14.23
C THR A 196 4.89 -10.96 -13.65
N ARG A 197 4.86 -9.67 -13.35
CA ARG A 197 5.93 -8.96 -12.65
C ARG A 197 5.53 -8.71 -11.21
N VAL A 198 6.44 -9.01 -10.27
CA VAL A 198 6.29 -8.59 -8.87
C VAL A 198 6.66 -7.11 -8.80
N ASN A 199 5.66 -6.26 -8.60
CA ASN A 199 5.87 -4.82 -8.49
C ASN A 199 6.15 -4.47 -7.03
N THR A 200 7.39 -4.63 -6.54
CA THR A 200 7.76 -4.13 -5.20
C THR A 200 7.23 -2.71 -5.07
N VAL A 201 6.35 -2.43 -4.10
CA VAL A 201 5.72 -1.11 -3.91
C VAL A 201 6.81 -0.05 -3.75
N ARG A 202 7.25 0.51 -4.86
CA ARG A 202 8.11 1.66 -4.94
C ARG A 202 7.18 2.84 -5.12
N LEU A 203 7.28 3.84 -4.24
CA LEU A 203 6.67 5.13 -4.47
C LEU A 203 7.28 5.71 -5.76
N THR A 204 6.57 5.58 -6.88
CA THR A 204 7.00 6.08 -8.19
C THR A 204 6.17 7.30 -8.60
N GLY A 205 6.80 8.21 -9.34
CA GLY A 205 6.18 9.41 -9.89
C GLY A 205 5.43 10.25 -8.85
N ILE A 206 4.13 10.47 -9.09
CA ILE A 206 3.25 11.33 -8.30
C ILE A 206 3.16 10.90 -6.83
N ASN A 207 3.19 9.60 -6.54
CA ASN A 207 3.11 9.11 -5.16
C ASN A 207 4.36 9.49 -4.35
N ARG A 208 5.54 9.53 -5.00
CA ARG A 208 6.77 10.02 -4.38
C ARG A 208 6.66 11.53 -4.12
N SER A 209 6.22 12.31 -5.11
CA SER A 209 6.06 13.75 -4.95
C SER A 209 5.03 14.10 -3.86
N ALA A 210 3.88 13.42 -3.82
CA ALA A 210 2.89 13.60 -2.78
C ALA A 210 3.44 13.26 -1.39
N LYS A 211 4.22 12.18 -1.29
CA LYS A 211 4.88 11.79 -0.04
C LYS A 211 5.91 12.85 0.41
N LEU A 212 6.69 13.38 -0.52
CA LEU A 212 7.66 14.45 -0.24
C LEU A 212 6.97 15.74 0.25
N VAL A 213 5.86 16.13 -0.40
CA VAL A 213 5.07 17.29 0.03
C VAL A 213 4.53 17.05 1.44
N LEU A 214 4.01 15.86 1.73
CA LEU A 214 3.53 15.51 3.06
C LEU A 214 4.66 15.60 4.11
N ASP A 215 5.85 15.08 3.79
CA ASP A 215 7.01 15.16 4.70
C ASP A 215 7.38 16.61 5.01
N TYR A 216 7.43 17.47 3.99
CA TYR A 216 7.74 18.89 4.20
C TYR A 216 6.63 19.64 4.96
N LEU A 217 5.36 19.35 4.68
CA LEU A 217 4.23 19.96 5.39
C LEU A 217 4.22 19.62 6.88
N VAL A 218 4.75 18.46 7.28
CA VAL A 218 4.83 18.07 8.69
C VAL A 218 6.13 18.54 9.33
N VAL A 219 7.27 18.33 8.67
CA VAL A 219 8.59 18.61 9.26
C VAL A 219 8.87 20.11 9.39
N LEU A 220 8.47 20.94 8.43
CA LEU A 220 8.76 22.38 8.47
C LEU A 220 8.09 23.08 9.66
N PRO A 221 6.76 22.93 9.90
CA PRO A 221 6.13 23.52 11.08
C PRO A 221 6.70 22.94 12.39
N PHE A 222 6.99 21.63 12.42
CA PHE A 222 7.53 21.00 13.61
C PHE A 222 8.92 21.54 13.97
N MET A 223 9.81 21.73 12.99
CA MET A 223 11.12 22.35 13.23
C MET A 223 11.00 23.82 13.62
N LEU A 224 10.07 24.57 13.03
CA LEU A 224 9.88 25.98 13.34
C LEU A 224 9.36 26.19 14.77
N ILE A 225 8.30 25.46 15.15
CA ILE A 225 7.71 25.51 16.49
C ILE A 225 8.66 24.91 17.53
N GLY A 226 9.40 23.87 17.15
CA GLY A 226 10.36 23.19 18.00
C GLY A 226 11.69 23.92 18.18
N LEU A 227 11.97 24.97 17.41
CA LEU A 227 13.25 25.72 17.45
C LEU A 227 13.71 26.10 18.87
N PRO A 228 12.87 26.67 19.77
CA PRO A 228 13.28 26.95 21.14
C PRO A 228 13.70 25.67 21.90
N LEU A 229 12.99 24.56 21.72
CA LEU A 229 13.34 23.28 22.34
C LEU A 229 14.67 22.75 21.79
N PHE A 230 14.91 22.85 20.48
CA PHE A 230 16.19 22.48 19.87
C PHE A 230 17.36 23.25 20.49
N LEU A 231 17.20 24.56 20.70
CA LEU A 231 18.23 25.40 21.31
C LEU A 231 18.52 25.00 22.77
N VAL A 232 17.48 24.71 23.56
CA VAL A 232 17.63 24.23 24.94
C VAL A 232 18.37 22.90 24.97
N ILE A 233 18.00 21.94 24.11
CA ILE A 233 18.67 20.64 24.03
C ILE A 233 20.13 20.79 23.57
N LEU A 234 20.40 21.62 22.56
CA LEU A 234 21.75 21.93 22.08
C LEU A 234 22.64 22.42 23.23
N LEU A 235 22.13 23.37 24.02
CA LEU A 235 22.86 23.92 25.17
C LEU A 235 23.04 22.86 26.27
N ALA A 236 21.99 22.12 26.61
CA ALA A 236 22.05 21.07 27.63
C ALA A 236 23.09 19.99 27.28
N VAL A 237 23.11 19.50 26.04
CA VAL A 237 24.10 18.51 25.57
C VAL A 237 25.52 19.07 25.57
N LYS A 238 25.68 20.37 25.28
CA LYS A 238 26.99 21.04 25.26
C LYS A 238 27.54 21.27 26.68
N LEU A 239 26.68 21.55 27.64
CA LEU A 239 27.03 21.75 29.05
C LEU A 239 27.23 20.43 29.81
N ASP A 240 26.55 19.36 29.40
CA ASP A 240 26.61 18.06 30.10
C ASP A 240 27.95 17.31 29.91
N SER A 241 28.61 17.47 28.76
CA SER A 241 29.96 16.92 28.55
C SER A 241 30.76 17.65 27.45
N PRO A 242 32.11 17.66 27.49
CA PRO A 242 32.92 18.25 26.43
C PRO A 242 32.82 17.44 25.12
N GLY A 243 32.84 18.11 23.96
CA GLY A 243 32.84 17.49 22.62
C GLY A 243 31.72 17.96 21.67
N PRO A 244 31.47 17.21 20.57
CA PRO A 244 30.49 17.57 19.54
C PRO A 244 29.06 17.31 20.00
N ILE A 245 28.12 18.16 19.58
CA ILE A 245 26.71 18.06 20.00
C ILE A 245 25.96 16.98 19.22
N PHE A 246 26.30 16.81 17.93
CA PHE A 246 25.66 15.82 17.07
C PHE A 246 26.52 14.57 16.93
N HIS A 247 25.90 13.42 17.11
CA HIS A 247 26.43 12.13 16.74
C HIS A 247 25.94 11.76 15.33
N ARG A 248 26.84 11.23 14.50
CA ARG A 248 26.55 10.81 13.12
C ARG A 248 26.64 9.31 13.03
N ARG A 249 25.56 8.65 12.61
CA ARG A 249 25.55 7.21 12.35
C ARG A 249 25.42 6.96 10.86
N ARG A 250 26.40 6.29 10.26
CA ARG A 250 26.33 5.85 8.87
C ARG A 250 25.25 4.78 8.74
N VAL A 251 24.30 4.99 7.83
CA VAL A 251 23.17 4.07 7.57
C VAL A 251 22.92 3.93 6.07
N LEU A 252 22.27 2.83 5.68
CA LEU A 252 21.81 2.62 4.32
C LEU A 252 20.48 3.33 4.06
N GLY A 253 20.46 4.19 3.05
CA GLY A 253 19.27 4.89 2.57
C GLY A 253 18.69 4.30 1.29
N MET A 254 17.88 5.09 0.59
CA MET A 254 17.21 4.66 -0.65
C MET A 254 18.23 4.24 -1.73
N ASN A 255 17.93 3.14 -2.41
CA ASN A 255 18.77 2.56 -3.47
C ASN A 255 20.21 2.24 -3.03
N GLY A 256 20.41 1.92 -1.74
CA GLY A 256 21.73 1.57 -1.19
C GLY A 256 22.67 2.76 -1.02
N LYS A 257 22.21 4.00 -1.24
CA LYS A 257 23.01 5.19 -0.97
C LYS A 257 23.16 5.38 0.54
N GLN A 258 24.40 5.42 1.01
CA GLN A 258 24.67 5.64 2.42
C GLN A 258 24.55 7.13 2.78
N PHE A 259 24.06 7.42 3.98
CA PHE A 259 24.03 8.79 4.54
C PHE A 259 24.30 8.75 6.04
N ASP A 260 24.55 9.93 6.62
CA ASP A 260 24.76 10.08 8.06
C ASP A 260 23.45 10.49 8.74
N ALA A 261 22.87 9.58 9.52
CA ALA A 261 21.72 9.87 10.36
C ALA A 261 22.18 10.69 11.58
N PHE A 262 21.62 11.88 11.76
CA PHE A 262 21.98 12.79 12.84
C PHE A 262 21.19 12.46 14.10
N LYS A 263 21.89 12.43 15.24
CA LYS A 263 21.29 12.36 16.57
C LYS A 263 21.97 13.37 17.50
N PHE A 264 21.30 13.77 18.56
CA PHE A 264 22.00 14.41 19.67
C PHE A 264 22.92 13.39 20.33
N ARG A 265 24.10 13.85 20.74
CA ARG A 265 25.05 13.03 21.48
C ARG A 265 24.43 12.69 22.83
N THR A 266 24.31 11.39 23.09
CA THR A 266 23.77 10.85 24.36
C THR A 266 24.82 10.06 25.14
N MET A 267 26.02 9.88 24.59
CA MET A 267 27.13 9.14 25.20
C MET A 267 28.37 10.04 25.34
N TYR A 268 29.19 9.77 26.35
CA TYR A 268 30.49 10.39 26.52
C TYR A 268 31.41 10.05 25.34
N VAL A 269 32.29 10.98 24.97
CA VAL A 269 33.24 10.79 23.84
C VAL A 269 34.23 9.66 24.16
N ASN A 270 34.64 9.55 25.42
CA ASN A 270 35.50 8.48 25.93
C ASN A 270 34.67 7.28 26.46
N GLY A 271 33.52 6.99 25.86
CA GLY A 271 32.63 5.91 26.30
C GLY A 271 33.31 4.54 26.36
N ASP A 272 34.22 4.24 25.44
CA ASP A 272 34.91 2.94 25.42
C ASP A 272 35.91 2.81 26.59
N GLU A 273 36.57 3.88 26.98
CA GLU A 273 37.44 3.92 28.18
C GLU A 273 36.63 3.75 29.46
N ILE A 274 35.44 4.36 29.53
CA ILE A 274 34.51 4.19 30.66
C ILE A 274 34.04 2.74 30.74
N LEU A 275 33.68 2.13 29.62
CA LEU A 275 33.21 0.74 29.60
C LEU A 275 34.32 -0.26 29.95
N ALA A 276 35.57 0.02 29.58
CA ALA A 276 36.72 -0.81 29.93
C ALA A 276 36.97 -0.92 31.44
N GLN A 277 36.43 0.02 32.24
CA GLN A 277 36.48 -0.04 33.71
C GLN A 277 35.48 -1.03 34.31
N TYR A 278 34.55 -1.58 33.51
CA TYR A 278 33.49 -2.49 33.95
C TYR A 278 33.46 -3.77 33.08
N PRO A 279 34.35 -4.75 33.32
CA PRO A 279 34.48 -5.96 32.51
C PRO A 279 33.18 -6.77 32.42
N GLU A 280 32.43 -6.86 33.51
CA GLU A 280 31.11 -7.49 33.58
C GLU A 280 30.08 -6.86 32.64
N LEU A 281 30.03 -5.52 32.55
CA LEU A 281 29.14 -4.81 31.63
C LEU A 281 29.62 -4.94 30.18
N GLN A 282 30.92 -5.04 29.95
CA GLN A 282 31.45 -5.30 28.61
C GLN A 282 31.03 -6.69 28.11
N ALA A 283 31.08 -7.72 28.98
CA ALA A 283 30.61 -9.06 28.67
C ALA A 283 29.09 -9.12 28.43
N GLU A 284 28.30 -8.41 29.25
CA GLU A 284 26.84 -8.31 29.08
C GLU A 284 26.48 -7.62 27.75
N LEU A 285 27.17 -6.55 27.38
CA LEU A 285 26.97 -5.85 26.12
C LEU A 285 27.28 -6.76 24.92
N ALA A 286 28.33 -7.58 25.02
CA ALA A 286 28.71 -8.52 23.96
C ALA A 286 27.65 -9.62 23.75
N GLN A 287 26.98 -10.07 24.81
CA GLN A 287 25.93 -11.09 24.73
C GLN A 287 24.57 -10.53 24.31
N ASN A 288 24.17 -9.40 24.89
CA ASN A 288 22.79 -8.89 24.78
C ASN A 288 22.65 -7.72 23.81
N HIS A 289 23.75 -7.19 23.28
CA HIS A 289 23.82 -5.99 22.43
C HIS A 289 23.18 -4.72 23.04
N LYS A 290 22.79 -4.77 24.32
CA LYS A 290 22.16 -3.70 25.09
C LYS A 290 22.53 -3.85 26.57
N LEU A 291 22.76 -2.71 27.21
CA LEU A 291 22.92 -2.61 28.66
C LEU A 291 21.72 -1.90 29.26
N LYS A 292 21.24 -2.37 30.43
CA LYS A 292 20.18 -1.69 31.17
C LYS A 292 20.66 -0.35 31.73
N ASP A 293 21.80 -0.37 32.42
CA ASP A 293 22.44 0.80 33.01
C ASP A 293 23.80 1.03 32.36
N ASP A 294 23.78 1.60 31.16
CA ASP A 294 25.00 1.87 30.38
C ASP A 294 25.76 3.08 30.98
N PRO A 295 26.97 2.89 31.55
CA PRO A 295 27.74 3.97 32.17
C PRO A 295 28.28 4.98 31.14
N ARG A 296 28.23 4.65 29.85
CA ARG A 296 28.66 5.54 28.76
C ARG A 296 27.64 6.64 28.47
N ILE A 297 26.39 6.49 28.93
CA ILE A 297 25.31 7.45 28.66
C ILE A 297 25.43 8.63 29.63
N THR A 298 25.36 9.85 29.10
CA THR A 298 25.42 11.07 29.92
C THR A 298 24.11 11.32 30.66
N ARG A 299 24.09 12.22 31.65
CA ARG A 299 22.88 12.51 32.44
C ARG A 299 21.75 13.04 31.57
N ILE A 300 22.05 14.04 30.72
CA ILE A 300 21.11 14.55 29.73
C ILE A 300 20.84 13.51 28.66
N GLY A 301 21.85 12.72 28.27
CA GLY A 301 21.71 11.63 27.31
C GLY A 301 20.66 10.59 27.69
N ARG A 302 20.57 10.26 28.98
CA ARG A 302 19.55 9.34 29.53
C ARG A 302 18.14 9.91 29.36
N PHE A 303 17.95 11.19 29.68
CA PHE A 303 16.68 11.89 29.47
C PHE A 303 16.30 11.92 27.98
N LEU A 304 17.23 12.30 27.11
CA LEU A 304 16.98 12.38 25.67
C LEU A 304 16.57 11.03 25.06
N ARG A 305 17.22 9.92 25.46
CA ARG A 305 16.84 8.57 25.00
C ARG A 305 15.48 8.12 25.51
N HIS A 306 15.15 8.44 26.77
CA HIS A 306 13.87 8.05 27.35
C HIS A 306 12.69 8.66 26.61
N TYR A 307 12.80 9.94 26.25
CA TYR A 307 11.79 10.67 25.48
C TYR A 307 12.01 10.61 23.95
N SER A 308 13.01 9.86 23.48
CA SER A 308 13.41 9.79 22.06
C SER A 308 13.70 11.16 21.41
N LEU A 309 14.09 12.14 22.23
CA LEU A 309 14.45 13.49 21.79
C LEU A 309 15.83 13.52 21.13
N ASP A 310 16.64 12.48 21.32
CA ASP A 310 17.94 12.34 20.65
C ASP A 310 17.81 12.23 19.13
N GLU A 311 16.65 11.82 18.62
CA GLU A 311 16.39 11.62 17.19
C GLU A 311 15.88 12.87 16.47
N LEU A 312 15.56 13.95 17.20
CA LEU A 312 15.07 15.20 16.61
C LEU A 312 15.96 15.76 15.46
N PRO A 313 17.30 15.66 15.50
CA PRO A 313 18.14 16.11 14.40
C PRO A 313 17.90 15.36 13.07
N GLN A 314 17.26 14.18 13.10
CA GLN A 314 16.90 13.44 11.88
C GLN A 314 15.90 14.19 11.00
N PHE A 315 15.16 15.17 11.53
CA PHE A 315 14.34 16.04 10.68
C PHE A 315 15.16 16.78 9.62
N TRP A 316 16.43 17.08 9.91
CA TRP A 316 17.35 17.62 8.92
C TRP A 316 17.62 16.63 7.77
N ASN A 317 17.74 15.33 8.07
CA ASN A 317 17.87 14.29 7.05
C ASN A 317 16.59 14.18 6.19
N VAL A 318 15.40 14.41 6.77
CA VAL A 318 14.14 14.46 6.01
C VAL A 318 14.13 15.67 5.05
N LEU A 319 14.56 16.84 5.52
CA LEU A 319 14.67 18.04 4.68
C LEU A 319 15.65 17.84 3.51
N ARG A 320 16.78 17.17 3.76
CA ARG A 320 17.79 16.79 2.75
C ARG A 320 17.38 15.64 1.83
N GLN A 321 16.17 15.09 1.99
CA GLN A 321 15.66 13.95 1.23
C GLN A 321 16.51 12.68 1.37
N GLU A 322 17.29 12.56 2.45
CA GLU A 322 18.06 11.37 2.77
C GLU A 322 17.17 10.29 3.41
N MET A 323 16.11 10.74 4.12
CA MET A 323 15.10 9.87 4.71
C MET A 323 13.68 10.47 4.61
N SER A 324 12.70 9.70 5.04
CA SER A 324 11.27 10.05 5.06
C SER A 324 10.77 10.01 6.51
N LEU A 325 9.81 10.86 6.87
CA LEU A 325 9.26 10.90 8.24
C LEU A 325 8.68 9.55 8.67
N ILE A 326 8.01 8.87 7.73
CA ILE A 326 7.50 7.52 7.90
C ILE A 326 8.17 6.64 6.84
N GLY A 327 8.99 5.69 7.27
CA GLY A 327 9.75 4.83 6.38
C GLY A 327 10.31 3.58 7.09
N PRO A 328 10.95 2.67 6.33
CA PRO A 328 11.62 1.51 6.89
C PRO A 328 12.67 1.93 7.94
N ARG A 329 12.89 1.08 8.95
CA ARG A 329 13.92 1.35 9.96
C ARG A 329 15.30 1.41 9.33
N MET A 330 16.12 2.34 9.81
CA MET A 330 17.51 2.47 9.37
C MET A 330 18.30 1.22 9.75
N ILE A 331 19.09 0.73 8.78
CA ILE A 331 19.99 -0.41 8.93
C ILE A 331 21.43 0.11 8.79
N ALA A 332 22.34 -0.50 9.56
CA ALA A 332 23.76 -0.26 9.37
C ALA A 332 24.21 -0.87 8.02
N PRO A 333 25.18 -0.25 7.33
CA PRO A 333 25.74 -0.78 6.10
C PRO A 333 26.42 -2.14 6.26
#